data_AF-A0A2P2DYJ5-F1
#
_entry.id   AF-A0A2P2DYJ5-F1
#
_cell.length_a   1.000
_cell.length_b   1.000
_cell.length_c   1.000
_cell.angle_alpha   90.00
_cell.angle_beta   90.00
_cell.angle_gamma   90.00
#
_symmetry.space_group_name_H-M   'P 1'
#
loop_
_entity.id
_entity.type
_entity.pdbx_description
1 polymer ?
#
loop_
_entity_poly.entity_id
_entity_poly.type
_entity_poly.pdbx_seq_one_letter_code
_entity_poly.pdbx_strand_id
1 'polypeptide(L)' 'MGANDSTKKMGEACGYNVLGFYSFGDISTKKAMENGGIKKVSVVDRHTFAILTLFAKVCTEVSGE' A
#
# COMPACT_ATOMS: atom_id res chain seq x y z
N MET A 1 19.28 -11.86 -23.16
CA MET A 1 18.59 -10.67 -23.71
C MET A 1 17.41 -10.32 -22.83
N GLY A 2 17.27 -9.05 -22.44
CA GLY A 2 15.98 -8.39 -22.16
C GLY A 2 15.31 -8.63 -20.80
N ALA A 3 15.85 -8.09 -19.71
CA ALA A 3 14.97 -7.54 -18.67
C ALA A 3 14.42 -6.23 -19.27
N ASN A 4 13.28 -6.31 -19.96
CA ASN A 4 12.51 -5.11 -20.24
C ASN A 4 12.06 -4.58 -18.88
N ASP A 5 12.87 -3.68 -18.33
CA ASP A 5 12.49 -2.77 -17.26
C ASP A 5 11.44 -1.81 -17.83
N SER A 6 10.26 -2.36 -18.13
CA SER A 6 9.05 -1.56 -17.98
C SER A 6 9.04 -1.23 -16.50
N THR A 7 9.64 -0.10 -16.11
CA THR A 7 9.78 0.32 -14.71
C THR A 7 8.40 0.26 -14.09
N LYS A 8 8.11 -0.87 -13.43
CA LYS A 8 6.80 -1.16 -12.87
C LYS A 8 6.76 -0.29 -11.64
N LYS A 9 6.06 0.84 -11.74
CA LYS A 9 5.97 1.78 -10.66
C LYS A 9 5.25 1.08 -9.52
N MET A 10 5.83 1.20 -8.33
CA MET A 10 5.27 0.69 -7.10
C MET A 10 5.02 1.85 -6.15
N GLY A 11 3.88 1.79 -5.47
CA GLY A 11 3.56 2.74 -4.43
C GLY A 11 2.83 2.04 -3.29
N GLU A 12 3.10 2.49 -2.07
CA GLU A 12 2.53 1.91 -0.85
C GLU A 12 1.82 3.00 -0.05
N ALA A 13 0.69 2.66 0.56
CA ALA A 13 0.03 3.50 1.54
C ALA A 13 -0.38 2.67 2.76
N CYS A 14 0.10 3.08 3.94
CA CYS A 14 -0.13 2.40 5.20
C CYS A 14 -0.99 3.22 6.15
N GLY A 15 -1.80 2.50 6.91
CA GLY A 15 -2.56 3.00 8.04
C GLY A 15 -2.32 2.13 9.24
N TYR A 16 -2.44 2.75 10.40
CA TYR A 16 -2.17 2.15 11.69
C TYR A 16 -3.41 2.29 12.54
N ASN A 17 -3.70 1.25 13.30
CA ASN A 17 -4.76 1.20 14.28
C ASN A 17 -4.07 0.90 15.60
N VAL A 18 -4.14 1.87 16.51
CA VAL A 18 -3.63 1.73 17.88
C VAL A 18 -4.81 1.46 18.79
N LEU A 19 -4.70 0.33 19.49
CA LEU A 19 -5.61 -0.17 20.52
C LEU A 19 -7.06 -0.35 20.06
N GLY A 20 -7.32 -0.36 18.74
CA GLY A 20 -8.68 -0.41 18.18
C GLY A 20 -9.52 0.86 18.40
N PHE A 21 -8.96 1.88 19.06
CA PHE A 21 -9.65 3.14 19.36
C PHE A 21 -9.25 4.27 18.40
N TYR A 22 -8.00 4.26 17.95
CA TYR A 22 -7.47 5.33 17.11
C TYR A 22 -6.85 4.74 15.84
N SER A 23 -7.45 5.09 14.71
CA SER A 23 -6.94 4.79 13.38
C SER A 23 -6.30 6.05 12.79
N PHE A 24 -5.08 5.94 12.29
CA PHE A 24 -4.39 7.04 11.64
C PHE A 24 -3.63 6.55 10.41
N GLY A 25 -3.58 7.40 9.38
CA GLY A 25 -3.01 7.08 8.07
C GLY A 25 -4.09 6.84 7.01
N ASP A 26 -3.63 6.58 5.79
CA ASP A 26 -4.48 6.46 4.61
C ASP A 26 -4.08 5.18 3.89
N ILE A 27 -5.01 4.23 3.81
CA ILE A 27 -4.79 2.91 3.19
C ILE A 27 -5.43 2.83 1.80
N SER A 28 -5.87 3.96 1.26
CA SER A 28 -6.51 3.96 -0.05
C SER A 28 -5.53 3.60 -1.16
N THR A 29 -6.03 2.90 -2.16
CA THR A 29 -5.28 2.61 -3.38
C THR A 29 -4.86 3.91 -4.08
N LYS A 30 -5.68 4.96 -4.01
CA LYS A 30 -5.36 6.29 -4.55
C LYS A 30 -4.10 6.88 -3.92
N LYS A 31 -3.99 6.85 -2.59
CA LYS A 31 -2.79 7.33 -1.89
C LYS A 31 -1.55 6.53 -2.29
N ALA A 32 -1.71 5.21 -2.40
CA ALA A 32 -0.62 4.32 -2.83
C ALA A 32 -0.20 4.63 -4.27
N MET A 33 -1.15 4.87 -5.17
CA MET A 33 -0.89 5.28 -6.55
C MET A 33 -0.21 6.64 -6.64
N GLU A 34 -0.65 7.62 -5.84
CA GLU A 34 -0.05 8.96 -5.76
C GLU A 34 1.40 8.87 -5.27
N ASN A 35 1.68 8.04 -4.25
CA ASN A 35 3.03 7.79 -3.74
C ASN A 35 3.93 7.13 -4.79
N GLY A 36 3.39 6.20 -5.58
CA GLY A 36 4.10 5.50 -6.64
C GLY A 36 4.12 6.22 -8.00
N GLY A 37 3.42 7.35 -8.15
CA GLY A 37 3.24 8.01 -9.44
C GLY A 37 2.56 7.13 -10.51
N ILE A 38 1.69 6.20 -10.09
CA ILE A 38 1.00 5.22 -10.93
C ILE A 38 -0.31 5.83 -11.42
N LYS A 39 -0.54 5.81 -12.73
CA LYS A 39 -1.81 6.26 -13.32
C LYS A 39 -2.74 5.09 -13.57
N LYS A 40 -2.18 3.91 -13.85
CA LYS A 40 -2.95 2.71 -14.17
C LYS A 40 -2.50 1.56 -13.27
N VAL A 41 -3.39 1.14 -12.39
CA VAL A 41 -3.16 0.01 -11.49
C VAL A 41 -3.16 -1.29 -12.29
N SER A 42 -2.13 -2.11 -12.08
CA SER A 42 -2.04 -3.47 -12.61
C SER A 42 -2.29 -4.50 -11.52
N VAL A 43 -1.74 -4.28 -10.32
CA VAL A 43 -1.87 -5.18 -9.17
C VAL A 43 -2.09 -4.36 -7.91
N VAL A 44 -2.93 -4.87 -7.02
CA VAL A 44 -3.16 -4.33 -5.68
C VAL A 44 -2.92 -5.45 -4.69
N ASP A 45 -1.92 -5.27 -3.83
CA ASP A 45 -1.61 -6.16 -2.73
C ASP A 45 -1.91 -5.47 -1.40
N ARG A 46 -2.43 -6.23 -0.43
CA ARG A 46 -2.86 -5.68 0.85
C ARG A 46 -2.27 -6.49 2.00
N HIS A 47 -1.36 -5.87 2.73
CA HIS A 47 -0.66 -6.48 3.85
C HIS A 47 -1.27 -6.00 5.16
N THR A 48 -1.79 -6.94 5.94
CA THR A 48 -2.30 -6.66 7.29
C THR A 48 -1.38 -7.30 8.32
N PHE A 49 -0.82 -6.46 9.18
CA PHE A 49 0.05 -6.84 10.26
C PHE A 49 -0.63 -6.49 11.58
N ALA A 50 -1.09 -7.49 12.33
CA ALA A 50 -1.74 -7.27 13.61
C ALA A 50 -0.92 -7.92 14.73
N ILE A 51 -0.62 -7.15 15.77
CA ILE A 51 0.09 -7.60 16.97
C ILE A 51 -0.85 -7.47 18.15
N LEU A 52 -1.16 -8.62 18.75
CA LEU A 52 -1.90 -8.77 20.02
C LEU A 52 -3.22 -7.99 20.08
N THR A 53 -3.93 -7.76 18.97
CA THR A 53 -5.15 -6.92 18.86
C THR A 53 -4.99 -5.46 19.30
N LEU A 54 -3.91 -5.11 19.99
CA LEU A 54 -3.55 -3.79 20.48
C LEU A 54 -2.96 -2.92 19.38
N PHE A 55 -2.45 -3.51 18.30
CA PHE A 55 -1.91 -2.77 17.18
C PHE A 55 -2.20 -3.49 15.87
N ALA A 56 -2.74 -2.78 14.89
CA ALA A 56 -2.89 -3.29 13.53
C ALA A 56 -2.39 -2.28 12.51
N LYS A 57 -1.43 -2.68 11.69
CA LYS A 57 -0.92 -1.96 10.53
C LYS A 57 -1.52 -2.59 9.28
N VAL A 58 -2.12 -1.79 8.43
CA VAL A 58 -2.61 -2.22 7.11
C VAL A 58 -1.90 -1.41 6.07
N CYS A 59 -1.22 -2.05 5.13
CA CYS A 59 -0.59 -1.42 3.99
C CYS A 59 -1.25 -1.90 2.71
N THR A 60 -1.50 -0.96 1.81
CA THR A 60 -1.97 -1.21 0.46
C THR A 60 -0.83 -0.88 -0.47
N GLU A 61 -0.29 -1.90 -1.12
CA GLU A 61 0.73 -1.78 -2.14
C GLU A 61 0.07 -1.86 -3.51
N VAL A 62 0.44 -0.96 -4.41
CA VAL A 62 -0.07 -0.95 -5.78
C VAL A 62 1.09 -0.91 -6.75
N SER A 63 0.98 -1.71 -7.79
CA SER A 63 1.97 -1.81 -8.86
C SER A 63 1.32 -1.52 -10.20
N GLY A 64 1.98 -0.75 -11.07
CA GLY A 64 1.41 -0.34 -12.35
C GLY A 64 2.31 0.57 -13.18
N GLU A 65 1.68 1.34 -14.06
CA GLU A 65 2.33 2.30 -14.98
C GLU A 65 1.82 3.74 -14.78
#